data_AF-A0A2W6MU70-F1
#
_entry.id   AF-A0A2W6MU70-F1
#
_cell.length_a   1.000
_cell.length_b   1.000
_cell.length_c   1.000
_cell.angle_alpha   90.00
_cell.angle_beta   90.00
_cell.angle_gamma   90.00
#
_symmetry.space_group_name_H-M   'P 1'
#
loop_
_entity.id
_entity.type
_entity.pdbx_description
1 polymer ?
#
loop_
_entity_poly.entity_id
_entity_poly.type
_entity_poly.pdbx_seq_one_letter_code
_entity_poly.pdbx_strand_id
1 'polypeptide(L)'
;MKIANEQLSLENPEWKEFYFADIFKEIKRGKRLIKDNQIQGKTPYVSSSAFNNGVDNFIDNRKNVRKFSNCISLANSGSVGSAFFHSYEFIASDHVTQLIQPKFNKYIYLFLLPIITRLSAKYSFNREINDKRIKREKLLLPIDSKGNPNWQFMENYMRDIESKKNARYFKILSRKTSTINLKCAL
;
A
#
# COMPACT_ATOMS: atom_id res chain seq x y z
N MET A 1 -29.05 -3.64 -21.55
CA MET A 1 -27.79 -2.93 -21.23
C MET A 1 -26.66 -3.94 -21.37
N LYS A 2 -25.85 -3.85 -22.43
CA LYS A 2 -24.75 -4.81 -22.66
C LYS A 2 -23.68 -4.58 -21.59
N ILE A 3 -23.45 -5.54 -20.71
CA ILE A 3 -22.24 -5.55 -19.88
C ILE A 3 -21.11 -5.88 -20.86
N ALA A 4 -20.41 -4.85 -21.32
CA ALA A 4 -19.21 -5.05 -22.11
C ALA A 4 -18.19 -5.76 -21.23
N ASN A 5 -17.92 -7.00 -21.58
CA ASN A 5 -16.96 -7.89 -20.92
C ASN A 5 -15.54 -7.54 -21.40
N GLU A 6 -15.19 -6.25 -21.41
CA GLU A 6 -13.88 -5.79 -21.83
C GLU A 6 -12.94 -5.85 -20.63
N GLN A 7 -11.98 -6.77 -20.72
CA GLN A 7 -10.95 -6.95 -19.73
C GLN A 7 -10.08 -5.69 -19.67
N LEU A 8 -10.02 -5.04 -18.50
CA LEU A 8 -9.10 -3.93 -18.27
C LEU A 8 -7.65 -4.45 -18.34
N SER A 9 -6.90 -3.95 -19.32
CA SER A 9 -5.47 -4.23 -19.52
C SER A 9 -4.62 -3.01 -19.16
N LEU A 10 -3.43 -3.24 -18.59
CA LEU A 10 -2.44 -2.18 -18.33
C LEU A 10 -1.81 -1.62 -19.61
N GLU A 11 -1.98 -2.29 -20.74
CA GLU A 11 -1.47 -1.88 -22.06
C GLU A 11 -2.37 -0.83 -22.74
N ASN A 12 -3.63 -0.72 -22.31
CA ASN A 12 -4.60 0.16 -22.93
C ASN A 12 -4.42 1.65 -22.60
N PRO A 13 -4.12 2.07 -21.35
CA PRO A 13 -3.94 3.48 -21.05
C PRO A 13 -2.55 3.97 -21.47
N GLU A 14 -2.48 5.25 -21.83
CA GLU A 14 -1.21 5.98 -21.87
C GLU A 14 -0.66 6.20 -20.46
N TRP A 15 0.66 6.35 -20.33
CA TRP A 15 1.34 6.51 -19.05
C TRP A 15 2.20 7.77 -19.02
N LYS A 16 2.24 8.43 -17.87
CA LYS A 16 3.08 9.62 -17.64
C LYS A 16 3.69 9.62 -16.25
N GLU A 17 4.82 10.30 -16.11
CA GLU A 17 5.46 10.52 -14.82
C GLU A 17 4.81 11.67 -14.04
N PHE A 18 4.64 11.48 -12.73
CA PHE A 18 4.14 12.49 -11.78
C PHE A 18 5.02 12.51 -10.54
N TYR A 19 5.31 13.69 -9.98
CA TYR A 19 6.08 13.75 -8.74
C TYR A 19 5.26 13.20 -7.57
N PHE A 20 5.93 12.54 -6.62
CA PHE A 20 5.27 12.12 -5.37
C PHE A 20 4.57 13.29 -4.67
N ALA A 21 5.19 14.49 -4.71
CA ALA A 21 4.66 15.70 -4.11
C ALA A 21 3.34 16.19 -4.75
N ASP A 22 3.08 15.84 -6.01
CA ASP A 22 1.84 16.20 -6.70
C ASP A 22 0.73 15.16 -6.44
N ILE A 23 1.11 13.92 -6.15
CA ILE A 23 0.18 12.79 -5.94
C ILE A 23 -0.29 12.71 -4.49
N PHE A 24 0.61 12.88 -3.53
CA PHE A 24 0.30 12.77 -2.10
C PHE A 24 0.15 14.14 -1.45
N LYS A 25 -1.02 14.37 -0.82
CA LYS A 25 -1.29 15.61 -0.08
C LYS A 25 -0.32 15.80 1.08
N GLU A 26 0.02 14.72 1.78
CA GLU A 26 1.05 14.75 2.82
C GLU A 26 2.07 13.62 2.60
N ILE A 27 3.35 13.98 2.65
CA ILE A 27 4.49 13.06 2.75
C ILE A 27 5.15 13.38 4.09
N LYS A 28 4.93 12.51 5.08
CA LYS A 28 5.18 12.86 6.47
C LYS A 28 5.86 11.72 7.19
N ARG A 29 7.00 11.99 7.81
CA ARG A 29 7.72 11.02 8.63
C ARG A 29 7.00 10.77 9.95
N GLY A 30 7.21 9.60 10.56
CA GLY A 30 6.81 9.34 11.94
C GLY A 30 7.63 10.15 12.96
N LYS A 31 7.62 9.73 14.21
CA LYS A 31 8.42 10.37 15.28
C LYS A 31 9.35 9.37 15.94
N ARG A 32 10.53 9.85 16.36
CA ARG A 32 11.52 9.05 17.05
C ARG A 32 10.94 8.57 18.38
N LEU A 33 10.90 7.25 18.56
CA LEU A 33 10.51 6.60 19.80
C LEU A 33 11.36 5.34 19.99
N ILE A 34 12.34 5.41 20.90
CA ILE A 34 13.19 4.28 21.24
C ILE A 34 12.40 3.20 21.98
N LYS A 35 12.86 1.94 21.88
CA LYS A 35 12.19 0.77 22.45
C LYS A 35 11.92 0.92 23.96
N ASP A 36 12.88 1.44 24.71
CA ASP A 36 12.77 1.60 26.17
C ASP A 36 11.68 2.60 26.59
N ASN A 37 11.30 3.52 25.70
CA ASN A 37 10.24 4.50 25.94
C ASN A 37 8.86 4.04 25.43
N GLN A 38 8.78 2.84 24.84
CA GLN A 38 7.52 2.31 24.35
C GLN A 38 6.71 1.71 25.49
N ILE A 39 5.45 2.14 25.60
CA ILE A 39 4.49 1.64 26.57
C ILE A 39 3.69 0.56 25.87
N GLN A 40 3.70 -0.67 26.38
CA GLN A 40 2.96 -1.79 25.79
C GLN A 40 1.48 -1.44 25.66
N GLY A 41 0.88 -1.81 24.52
CA GLY A 41 -0.51 -1.49 24.23
C GLY A 41 -1.08 -2.30 23.08
N LYS A 42 -2.08 -1.73 22.39
CA LYS A 42 -2.82 -2.39 21.32
C LYS A 42 -2.71 -1.70 19.96
N THR A 43 -2.10 -0.51 19.89
CA THR A 43 -1.93 0.19 18.61
C THR A 43 -0.66 -0.32 17.93
N PRO A 44 -0.71 -0.79 16.67
CA PRO A 44 0.47 -1.21 15.93
C PRO A 44 1.52 -0.10 15.88
N TYR A 45 2.78 -0.45 16.15
CA TYR A 45 3.93 0.40 15.91
C TYR A 45 4.64 -0.03 14.64
N VAL A 46 4.62 0.85 13.64
CA VAL A 46 5.21 0.58 12.32
C VAL A 46 6.62 1.16 12.26
N SER A 47 7.59 0.31 11.94
CA SER A 47 9.00 0.64 11.76
C SER A 47 9.46 0.34 10.33
N SER A 48 10.77 0.42 10.09
CA SER A 48 11.38 0.15 8.80
C SER A 48 11.60 -1.34 8.49
N SER A 49 10.91 -2.26 9.15
CA SER A 49 10.98 -3.71 8.87
C SER A 49 10.30 -4.06 7.55
N ALA A 50 10.89 -4.95 6.75
CA ALA A 50 10.25 -5.57 5.57
C ALA A 50 9.26 -6.68 5.94
N PHE A 51 9.20 -7.08 7.20
CA PHE A 51 8.36 -8.20 7.65
C PHE A 51 7.07 -7.68 8.29
N ASN A 52 6.04 -8.52 8.30
CA ASN A 52 4.78 -8.26 9.02
C ASN A 52 4.16 -6.87 8.75
N ASN A 53 4.19 -6.43 7.49
CA ASN A 53 3.75 -5.09 7.09
C ASN A 53 4.44 -3.94 7.85
N GLY A 54 5.69 -4.13 8.28
CA GLY A 54 6.45 -3.17 9.08
C GLY A 54 6.00 -3.06 10.53
N VAL A 55 5.03 -3.87 10.98
CA VAL A 55 4.58 -3.87 12.39
C VAL A 55 5.57 -4.65 13.24
N ASP A 56 6.31 -3.94 14.10
CA ASP A 56 7.30 -4.52 15.00
C ASP A 56 6.68 -5.00 16.32
N ASN A 57 5.77 -4.20 16.88
CA ASN A 57 5.08 -4.48 18.15
C ASN A 57 3.82 -3.61 18.30
N PHE A 58 3.25 -3.58 19.50
CA PHE A 58 2.04 -2.83 19.83
C PHE A 58 2.25 -1.95 21.06
N ILE A 59 1.85 -0.68 20.96
CA ILE A 59 2.10 0.34 21.98
C ILE A 59 0.84 1.17 22.30
N ASP A 60 0.83 1.93 23.39
CA ASP A 60 -0.21 2.92 23.74
C ASP A 60 0.38 4.31 24.08
N ASN A 61 1.56 4.63 23.53
CA ASN A 61 2.12 5.97 23.69
C ASN A 61 1.20 7.03 23.06
N ARG A 62 0.89 8.09 23.82
CA ARG A 62 0.05 9.22 23.36
C ARG A 62 0.80 10.53 23.19
N LYS A 63 1.90 10.71 23.93
CA LYS A 63 2.76 11.89 23.87
C LYS A 63 3.92 11.66 22.90
N ASN A 64 4.32 12.70 22.18
CA ASN A 64 5.47 12.69 21.28
C ASN A 64 5.46 11.61 20.18
N VAL A 65 4.28 11.11 19.82
CA VAL A 65 4.07 10.18 18.70
C VAL A 65 3.29 10.84 17.57
N ARG A 66 3.21 10.17 16.43
CA ARG A 66 2.29 10.49 15.34
C ARG A 66 1.48 9.25 15.00
N LYS A 67 0.16 9.42 14.99
CA LYS A 67 -0.80 8.40 14.55
C LYS A 67 -1.17 8.64 13.10
N PHE A 68 -1.36 7.55 12.37
CA PHE A 68 -1.71 7.54 10.96
C PHE A 68 -2.73 6.44 10.69
N SER A 69 -3.47 6.57 9.60
CA SER A 69 -4.44 5.58 9.15
C SER A 69 -4.71 5.77 7.65
N ASN A 70 -5.10 4.71 6.96
CA ASN A 70 -5.49 4.74 5.55
C ASN A 70 -4.45 5.41 4.63
N CYS A 71 -3.20 4.94 4.74
CA CYS A 71 -2.06 5.46 3.99
C CYS A 71 -1.02 4.35 3.72
N ILE A 72 -0.03 4.67 2.89
CA ILE A 72 1.13 3.80 2.68
C ILE A 72 2.25 4.22 3.64
N SER A 73 2.88 3.26 4.32
CA SER A 73 4.18 3.46 4.97
C SER A 73 5.30 3.10 3.99
N LEU A 74 6.41 3.84 4.03
CA LEU A 74 7.61 3.63 3.23
C LEU A 74 8.83 3.66 4.15
N ALA A 75 9.58 2.56 4.20
CA ALA A 75 10.82 2.45 4.96
C ALA A 75 11.91 3.33 4.35
N ASN A 76 12.44 4.25 5.16
CA ASN A 76 13.47 5.19 4.74
C ASN A 76 14.89 4.64 4.93
N SER A 77 15.07 3.87 6.02
CA SER A 77 16.31 3.22 6.47
C SER A 77 16.09 1.72 6.64
N GLY A 78 17.11 0.94 6.99
CA GLY A 78 16.95 -0.51 7.21
C GLY A 78 16.50 -1.23 5.95
N SER A 79 15.25 -1.73 5.92
CA SER A 79 14.64 -2.30 4.71
C SER A 79 14.17 -1.20 3.74
N VAL A 80 15.11 -0.38 3.27
CA VAL A 80 14.84 0.81 2.46
C VAL A 80 13.99 0.49 1.23
N GLY A 81 12.91 1.25 1.03
CA GLY A 81 12.02 1.08 -0.11
C GLY A 81 10.91 0.03 0.08
N SER A 82 10.94 -0.76 1.16
CA SER A 82 9.78 -1.56 1.56
C SER A 82 8.59 -0.64 1.86
N ALA A 83 7.41 -0.99 1.36
CA ALA A 83 6.22 -0.19 1.52
C ALA A 83 4.99 -1.06 1.79
N PHE A 84 4.09 -0.57 2.66
CA PHE A 84 2.88 -1.29 3.04
C PHE A 84 1.68 -0.36 3.11
N PHE A 85 0.52 -0.84 2.66
CA PHE A 85 -0.75 -0.14 2.86
C PHE A 85 -1.36 -0.52 4.22
N HIS A 86 -1.77 0.48 5.00
CA HIS A 86 -2.42 0.30 6.29
C HIS A 86 -3.83 0.86 6.27
N SER A 87 -4.83 -0.01 6.36
CA SER A 87 -6.24 0.38 6.52
C SER A 87 -6.64 0.68 7.97
N TYR A 88 -5.77 0.38 8.94
CA TYR A 88 -5.97 0.56 10.37
C TYR A 88 -5.15 1.73 10.93
N GLU A 89 -5.49 2.17 12.15
CA GLU A 89 -4.68 3.16 12.88
C GLU A 89 -3.36 2.55 13.37
N PHE A 90 -2.26 3.27 13.21
CA PHE A 90 -0.94 2.87 13.71
C PHE A 90 -0.12 4.09 14.16
N ILE A 91 0.90 3.85 14.97
CA ILE A 91 1.93 4.83 15.32
C ILE A 91 3.19 4.50 14.52
N ALA A 92 3.83 5.51 13.93
CA ALA A 92 5.00 5.28 13.07
C ALA A 92 6.30 5.81 13.67
N SER A 93 7.37 5.03 13.53
CA SER A 93 8.72 5.46 13.87
C SER A 93 9.22 6.57 12.94
N ASP A 94 10.26 7.29 13.33
CA ASP A 94 10.92 8.23 12.45
C ASP A 94 11.63 7.56 11.28
N HIS A 95 11.85 6.24 11.27
CA HIS A 95 12.49 5.54 10.17
C HIS A 95 11.55 5.25 8.99
N VAL A 96 10.28 5.64 9.09
CA VAL A 96 9.27 5.45 8.04
C VAL A 96 8.57 6.75 7.66
N THR A 97 8.27 6.89 6.37
CA THR A 97 7.50 8.01 5.81
C THR A 97 6.12 7.53 5.40
N GLN A 98 5.10 8.28 5.77
CA GLN A 98 3.71 8.02 5.42
C GLN A 98 3.32 8.84 4.19
N LEU A 99 2.74 8.18 3.19
CA LEU A 99 2.26 8.75 1.94
C LEU A 99 0.72 8.81 1.99
N ILE A 100 0.18 10.02 2.16
CA ILE A 100 -1.22 10.24 2.53
C ILE A 100 -1.92 11.04 1.45
N GLN A 101 -3.05 10.52 0.98
CA GLN A 101 -3.97 11.20 0.08
C GLN A 101 -5.42 10.93 0.50
N PRO A 102 -6.11 11.89 1.15
CA PRO A 102 -7.47 11.70 1.67
C PRO A 102 -8.52 11.31 0.61
N LYS A 103 -8.27 11.63 -0.66
CA LYS A 103 -9.18 11.30 -1.76
C LYS A 103 -9.04 9.85 -2.27
N PHE A 104 -8.02 9.12 -1.83
CA PHE A 104 -7.79 7.74 -2.28
C PHE A 104 -8.58 6.73 -1.46
N ASN A 105 -9.14 5.75 -2.15
CA ASN A 105 -9.64 4.52 -1.54
C ASN A 105 -8.56 3.43 -1.52
N LYS A 106 -8.87 2.30 -0.86
CA LYS A 106 -7.93 1.17 -0.71
C LYS A 106 -7.38 0.66 -2.05
N TYR A 107 -8.19 0.66 -3.11
CA TYR A 107 -7.80 0.10 -4.41
C TYR A 107 -6.76 0.96 -5.11
N ILE A 108 -6.88 2.29 -5.00
CA ILE A 108 -5.86 3.21 -5.52
C ILE A 108 -4.53 3.00 -4.78
N TYR A 109 -4.55 2.92 -3.45
CA TYR A 109 -3.32 2.63 -2.69
C TYR A 109 -2.69 1.29 -3.07
N LEU A 110 -3.50 0.23 -3.22
CA LEU A 110 -3.02 -1.08 -3.63
C LEU A 110 -2.45 -1.08 -5.07
N PHE A 111 -2.99 -0.28 -5.98
CA PHE A 111 -2.44 -0.09 -7.32
C PHE A 111 -1.05 0.58 -7.25
N LEU A 112 -0.91 1.61 -6.43
CA LEU A 112 0.33 2.38 -6.28
C LEU A 112 1.43 1.60 -5.56
N LEU A 113 1.07 0.69 -4.65
CA LEU A 113 2.00 -0.04 -3.80
C LEU A 113 3.15 -0.73 -4.57
N PRO A 114 2.91 -1.56 -5.60
CA PRO A 114 3.99 -2.18 -6.37
C PRO A 114 4.87 -1.16 -7.09
N ILE A 115 4.30 -0.04 -7.55
CA ILE A 115 5.04 1.05 -8.22
C ILE A 115 5.99 1.71 -7.23
N ILE A 116 5.51 2.01 -6.02
CA ILE A 116 6.29 2.64 -4.95
C ILE A 116 7.40 1.70 -4.47
N THR A 117 7.14 0.41 -4.32
CA THR A 117 8.17 -0.56 -3.86
C THR A 117 9.36 -0.66 -4.81
N ARG A 118 9.26 -0.21 -6.07
CA ARG A 118 10.41 -0.14 -6.99
C ARG A 118 11.52 0.80 -6.49
N LEU A 119 11.22 1.70 -5.55
CA LEU A 119 12.23 2.54 -4.91
C LEU A 119 13.34 1.72 -4.21
N SER A 120 13.05 0.48 -3.80
CA SER A 120 14.05 -0.42 -3.21
C SER A 120 15.18 -0.82 -4.17
N ALA A 121 14.97 -0.70 -5.49
CA ALA A 121 16.03 -0.92 -6.48
C ALA A 121 17.00 0.27 -6.59
N LYS A 122 16.57 1.47 -6.16
CA LYS A 122 17.33 2.73 -6.27
C LYS A 122 18.02 3.11 -4.96
N TYR A 123 17.40 2.77 -3.85
CA TYR A 123 17.79 3.16 -2.51
C TYR A 123 18.21 1.94 -1.69
N SER A 124 19.13 2.16 -0.76
CA SER A 124 19.74 1.10 0.05
C SER A 124 20.18 1.67 1.39
N PHE A 125 20.73 0.85 2.28
CA PHE A 125 21.26 1.32 3.57
C PHE A 125 22.28 2.45 3.41
N ASN A 126 23.18 2.36 2.42
CA ASN A 126 24.17 3.41 2.13
C ASN A 126 23.57 4.63 1.39
N ARG A 127 22.31 4.54 0.98
CA ARG A 127 21.59 5.57 0.24
C ARG A 127 20.13 5.59 0.68
N GLU A 128 19.89 6.08 1.89
CA GLU A 128 18.55 6.13 2.47
C GLU A 128 17.61 7.14 1.79
N ILE A 129 16.30 6.93 1.97
CA ILE A 129 15.29 7.89 1.53
C ILE A 129 15.21 9.03 2.56
N ASN A 130 15.18 10.27 2.09
CA ASN A 130 14.94 11.46 2.91
C ASN A 130 13.89 12.36 2.27
N ASP A 131 13.41 13.36 3.01
CA ASP A 131 12.33 14.25 2.60
C ASP A 131 12.60 14.95 1.25
N LYS A 132 13.86 15.37 1.00
CA LYS A 132 14.25 16.02 -0.26
C LYS A 132 14.30 15.03 -1.43
N ARG A 133 14.69 13.79 -1.17
CA ARG A 133 14.77 12.72 -2.18
C ARG A 133 13.38 12.28 -2.59
N ILE A 134 12.52 11.91 -1.64
CA ILE A 134 11.17 11.40 -1.93
C ILE A 134 10.31 12.42 -2.67
N LYS A 135 10.39 13.72 -2.32
CA LYS A 135 9.64 14.78 -3.01
C LYS A 135 10.03 14.96 -4.49
N ARG A 136 11.25 14.55 -4.86
CA ARG A 136 11.74 14.60 -6.26
C ARG A 136 11.56 13.27 -7.00
N GLU A 137 11.15 12.22 -6.31
CA GLU A 137 10.81 10.97 -6.97
C GLU A 137 9.55 11.13 -7.80
N LYS A 138 9.44 10.27 -8.82
CA LYS A 138 8.31 10.24 -9.73
C LYS A 138 7.66 8.86 -9.74
N LEU A 139 6.35 8.86 -9.96
CA LEU A 139 5.51 7.69 -10.19
C LEU A 139 5.12 7.68 -11.67
N LEU A 140 5.27 6.52 -12.32
CA LEU A 140 4.70 6.29 -13.65
C LEU A 140 3.27 5.81 -13.46
N LEU A 141 2.28 6.60 -13.90
CA LEU A 141 0.85 6.33 -13.69
C LEU A 141 0.08 6.39 -15.00
N PRO A 142 -1.02 5.62 -15.14
CA PRO A 142 -1.90 5.72 -16.30
C PRO A 142 -2.62 7.08 -16.28
N ILE A 143 -2.90 7.66 -17.45
CA ILE A 143 -3.52 8.97 -17.58
C ILE A 143 -4.95 8.91 -18.15
N ASP A 144 -5.74 9.93 -17.83
CA ASP A 144 -7.06 10.17 -18.42
C ASP A 144 -6.93 11.00 -19.70
N SER A 145 -8.05 11.26 -20.39
CA SER A 145 -8.08 12.08 -21.61
C SER A 145 -7.64 13.53 -21.42
N LYS A 146 -7.49 13.99 -20.17
CA LYS A 146 -6.99 15.32 -19.81
C LYS A 146 -5.51 15.28 -19.38
N GLY A 147 -4.85 14.12 -19.45
CA GLY A 147 -3.46 13.95 -19.05
C GLY A 147 -3.22 13.91 -17.53
N ASN A 148 -4.27 13.80 -16.72
CA ASN A 148 -4.18 13.64 -15.27
C ASN A 148 -4.11 12.16 -14.90
N PRO A 149 -3.64 11.77 -13.70
CA PRO A 149 -3.65 10.38 -13.29
C PRO A 149 -5.08 9.81 -13.31
N ASN A 150 -5.24 8.65 -13.95
CA ASN A 150 -6.53 8.00 -14.13
C ASN A 150 -6.93 7.18 -12.91
N TRP A 151 -7.40 7.85 -11.87
CA TRP A 151 -7.79 7.23 -10.60
C TRP A 151 -8.88 6.17 -10.77
N GLN A 152 -9.86 6.43 -11.64
CA GLN A 152 -10.95 5.52 -11.90
C GLN A 152 -10.48 4.22 -12.54
N PHE A 153 -9.55 4.31 -13.52
CA PHE A 153 -8.94 3.12 -14.11
C PHE A 153 -8.18 2.30 -13.06
N MET A 154 -7.33 2.95 -12.26
CA MET A 154 -6.55 2.27 -11.22
C MET A 154 -7.44 1.53 -10.21
N GLU A 155 -8.52 2.17 -9.76
CA GLU A 155 -9.50 1.55 -8.88
C GLU A 155 -10.19 0.35 -9.54
N ASN A 156 -10.75 0.55 -10.74
CA ASN A 156 -11.50 -0.49 -11.45
C ASN A 156 -10.61 -1.69 -11.76
N TYR A 157 -9.36 -1.46 -12.15
CA TYR A 157 -8.38 -2.51 -12.41
C TYR A 157 -8.14 -3.38 -11.18
N MET A 158 -7.92 -2.76 -10.01
CA MET A 158 -7.70 -3.52 -8.78
C MET A 158 -8.96 -4.24 -8.29
N ARG A 159 -10.15 -3.65 -8.48
CA ARG A 159 -11.43 -4.31 -8.18
C ARG A 159 -11.68 -5.53 -9.06
N ASP A 160 -11.34 -5.44 -10.34
CA ASP A 160 -11.44 -6.54 -11.28
C ASP A 160 -10.49 -7.70 -10.90
N ILE A 161 -9.24 -7.38 -10.53
CA ILE A 161 -8.30 -8.38 -9.98
C ILE A 161 -8.87 -9.06 -8.74
N GLU A 162 -9.35 -8.30 -7.76
CA GLU A 162 -9.93 -8.84 -6.52
C GLU A 162 -11.13 -9.75 -6.83
N SER A 163 -12.05 -9.30 -7.69
CA SER A 163 -13.25 -10.04 -8.08
C SER A 163 -12.91 -11.36 -8.77
N LYS A 164 -11.95 -11.35 -9.70
CA LYS A 164 -11.45 -12.56 -10.39
C LYS A 164 -10.82 -13.56 -9.42
N LYS A 165 -10.01 -13.08 -8.47
CA LYS A 165 -9.41 -13.94 -7.44
C LYS A 165 -10.48 -14.56 -6.55
N ASN A 166 -11.46 -13.77 -6.11
CA ASN A 166 -12.57 -14.25 -5.29
C ASN A 166 -13.39 -15.32 -6.02
N ALA A 167 -13.78 -15.06 -7.28
CA ALA A 167 -14.51 -16.03 -8.10
C ALA A 167 -13.74 -17.36 -8.26
N ARG A 168 -12.41 -17.29 -8.46
CA ARG A 168 -11.55 -18.47 -8.50
C ARG A 168 -11.56 -19.23 -7.17
N TYR A 169 -11.46 -18.53 -6.04
CA TYR A 169 -11.51 -19.17 -4.72
C TYR A 169 -12.85 -19.84 -4.45
N PHE A 170 -13.97 -19.17 -4.75
CA PHE A 170 -15.30 -19.77 -4.64
C PHE A 170 -15.44 -21.04 -5.47
N LYS A 171 -14.91 -21.04 -6.71
CA LYS A 171 -14.90 -22.23 -7.57
C LYS A 171 -14.07 -23.38 -6.99
N ILE A 172 -12.95 -23.09 -6.33
CA ILE A 172 -12.12 -24.11 -5.66
C ILE A 172 -12.85 -24.67 -4.44
N LEU A 173 -13.45 -23.80 -3.62
CA LEU A 173 -14.18 -24.21 -2.43
C LEU A 173 -15.40 -25.07 -2.79
N SER A 174 -16.21 -24.66 -3.77
CA SER A 174 -17.40 -25.41 -4.19
C SER A 174 -17.05 -26.82 -4.68
N ARG A 175 -15.97 -26.98 -5.46
CA ARG A 175 -15.45 -28.29 -5.88
C ARG A 175 -15.07 -29.17 -4.69
N LYS A 176 -14.33 -28.62 -3.71
CA LYS A 176 -13.92 -29.39 -2.52
C LYS A 176 -15.13 -29.84 -1.70
N THR A 177 -16.14 -28.98 -1.52
CA THR A 177 -17.37 -29.33 -0.79
C THR A 177 -18.15 -30.43 -1.50
N SER A 178 -18.29 -30.37 -2.82
CA SER A 178 -18.91 -31.46 -3.61
C SER A 178 -18.15 -32.79 -3.48
N THR A 179 -16.82 -32.77 -3.46
CA THR A 179 -16.00 -33.98 -3.27
C THR A 179 -16.14 -34.59 -1.88
N ILE A 180 -16.28 -33.76 -0.83
CA ILE A 180 -16.50 -34.24 0.55
C ILE A 180 -17.87 -34.89 0.68
N ASN A 181 -18.92 -34.26 0.15
CA ASN A 181 -20.29 -34.80 0.22
C ASN A 181 -20.42 -36.16 -0.51
N LEU A 182 -19.70 -36.35 -1.62
CA LEU A 182 -19.65 -37.64 -2.33
C LEU A 182 -18.90 -38.73 -1.55
N LYS A 183 -17.93 -38.37 -0.69
CA LYS A 183 -17.19 -39.32 0.14
C LYS A 183 -17.92 -39.70 1.44
N CYS A 184 -18.80 -38.84 1.94
CA CYS A 184 -19.61 -39.12 3.13
C CYS A 184 -20.93 -39.84 2.81
N ALA A 185 -21.30 -39.94 1.53
CA ALA A 185 -22.50 -40.64 1.06
C ALA A 185 -22.22 -42.09 0.59
N LEU A 186 -20.97 -42.55 0.73
CA LEU A 186 -20.51 -43.93 0.50
C LEU A 186 -20.08 -44.53 1.84
#